data_AF-A0A9E1VAE5-F1
#
_entry.id   AF-A0A9E1VAE5-F1
#
_cell.length_a   1.000
_cell.length_b   1.000
_cell.length_c   1.000
_cell.angle_alpha   90.00
_cell.angle_beta   90.00
_cell.angle_gamma   90.00
#
_symmetry.space_group_name_H-M   'P 1'
#
loop_
_entity.id
_entity.type
_entity.pdbx_description
1 polymer ?
#
loop_
_entity_poly.entity_id
_entity_poly.type
_entity_poly.pdbx_seq_one_letter_code
_entity_poly.pdbx_strand_id
1 'polypeptide(L)'
;MMNPSQIRAARAIINAKQSELAKAAGISLATLNNIERGVGDPRTSTLDSIAAALSDAGVHLSQDDWTETVTLDRLSRPNAHDTYFASQRVLEALEPGSLIKAEKVLFFARWTGSEHDESPRVCLLIEGANRTILFDEVDFNLVSGSRVAEVAGVMLAAFAFHRDELFYLNNVFEDTTAVAAPEAVRRLQSLPWLPLTRPQSFFNAFDSWEERLHVFADREGHPMRDLMALFK
;
A
#
# COMPACT_ATOMS: atom_id res chain seq x y z
N MET A 1 -14.05 -16.34 18.97
CA MET A 1 -14.03 -14.97 19.55
C MET A 1 -12.57 -14.62 19.76
N MET A 2 -12.08 -13.51 19.21
CA MET A 2 -10.66 -13.16 19.33
C MET A 2 -10.26 -13.04 20.80
N ASN A 3 -9.18 -13.73 21.20
CA ASN A 3 -8.71 -13.75 22.58
C ASN A 3 -7.42 -12.93 22.79
N PRO A 4 -7.06 -12.62 24.05
CA PRO A 4 -5.86 -11.83 24.35
C PRO A 4 -4.54 -12.43 23.88
N SER A 5 -4.39 -13.76 23.89
CA SER A 5 -3.17 -14.44 23.42
C SER A 5 -2.97 -14.29 21.91
N GLN A 6 -4.03 -14.46 21.14
CA GLN A 6 -4.01 -14.26 19.68
C GLN A 6 -3.65 -12.82 19.32
N ILE A 7 -4.19 -11.82 20.02
CA ILE A 7 -3.82 -10.40 19.78
C ILE A 7 -2.32 -10.18 20.02
N ARG A 8 -1.77 -10.70 21.12
CA ARG A 8 -0.33 -10.57 21.41
C ARG A 8 0.53 -11.31 20.37
N ALA A 9 0.13 -12.51 19.96
CA ALA A 9 0.83 -13.30 18.95
C ALA A 9 0.78 -12.62 17.57
N ALA A 10 -0.39 -12.14 17.16
CA ALA A 10 -0.63 -11.35 15.95
C ALA A 10 0.25 -10.11 15.90
N ARG A 11 0.32 -9.39 17.01
CA ARG A 11 1.15 -8.21 17.12
C ARG A 11 2.65 -8.55 17.09
N ALA A 12 3.05 -9.67 17.67
CA ALA A 12 4.43 -10.14 17.66
C ALA A 12 4.89 -10.58 16.25
N ILE A 13 4.06 -11.31 15.50
CA ILE A 13 4.45 -11.82 14.16
C ILE A 13 4.69 -10.70 13.15
N ILE A 14 4.02 -9.55 13.28
CA ILE A 14 4.27 -8.34 12.46
C ILE A 14 5.22 -7.33 13.13
N ASN A 15 5.80 -7.66 14.29
CA ASN A 15 6.66 -6.78 15.07
C ASN A 15 6.03 -5.40 15.39
N ALA A 16 4.75 -5.39 15.74
CA ALA A 16 4.04 -4.18 16.11
C ALA A 16 4.11 -3.90 17.62
N LYS A 17 4.26 -2.63 17.99
CA LYS A 17 4.13 -2.17 19.37
C LYS A 17 2.65 -2.11 19.74
N GLN A 18 2.34 -2.25 21.03
CA GLN A 18 0.96 -2.10 21.50
C GLN A 18 0.37 -0.72 21.12
N SER A 19 1.18 0.34 21.19
CA SER A 19 0.78 1.69 20.76
C SER A 19 0.46 1.80 19.27
N GLU A 20 1.17 1.04 18.42
CA GLU A 20 0.95 1.04 16.97
C GLU A 20 -0.38 0.36 16.64
N LEU A 21 -0.64 -0.82 17.22
CA LEU A 21 -1.93 -1.51 17.02
C LEU A 21 -3.11 -0.69 17.59
N ALA A 22 -2.94 -0.05 18.76
CA ALA A 22 -3.98 0.80 19.32
C ALA A 22 -4.32 1.97 18.39
N LYS A 23 -3.29 2.63 17.82
CA LYS A 23 -3.47 3.72 16.85
C LYS A 23 -4.17 3.23 15.58
N ALA A 24 -3.71 2.12 15.00
CA ALA A 24 -4.30 1.54 13.79
C ALA A 24 -5.77 1.11 14.00
N ALA A 25 -6.10 0.58 15.18
CA ALA A 25 -7.47 0.19 15.54
C ALA A 25 -8.34 1.37 16.02
N GLY A 26 -7.81 2.60 16.09
CA GLY A 26 -8.57 3.77 16.53
C GLY A 26 -8.99 3.74 18.01
N ILE A 27 -8.22 3.07 18.89
CA ILE A 27 -8.51 2.93 20.31
C ILE A 27 -7.39 3.47 21.20
N SER A 28 -7.69 3.67 22.49
CA SER A 28 -6.67 4.09 23.45
C SER A 28 -5.69 2.95 23.75
N LEU A 29 -4.42 3.30 24.02
CA LEU A 29 -3.41 2.33 24.47
C LEU A 29 -3.83 1.61 25.75
N ALA A 30 -4.47 2.31 26.68
CA ALA A 30 -4.98 1.72 27.92
C ALA A 30 -6.07 0.67 27.65
N THR A 31 -6.96 0.94 26.68
CA THR A 31 -7.98 -0.01 26.23
C THR A 31 -7.32 -1.29 25.71
N LEU A 32 -6.38 -1.18 24.78
CA LEU A 32 -5.69 -2.35 24.24
C LEU A 32 -4.90 -3.09 25.33
N ASN A 33 -4.28 -2.39 26.27
CA ASN A 33 -3.56 -3.01 27.39
C ASN A 33 -4.47 -3.86 28.28
N ASN A 34 -5.66 -3.35 28.63
CA ASN A 34 -6.64 -4.09 29.41
C ASN A 34 -7.14 -5.32 28.65
N ILE A 35 -7.44 -5.18 27.35
CA ILE A 35 -7.86 -6.28 26.49
C ILE A 35 -6.79 -7.37 26.45
N GLU A 36 -5.54 -7.01 26.16
CA GLU A 36 -4.43 -7.96 26.11
C GLU A 36 -4.13 -8.59 27.48
N ARG A 37 -4.61 -8.03 28.60
CA ARG A 37 -4.50 -8.65 29.93
C ARG A 37 -5.73 -9.47 30.33
N GLY A 38 -6.77 -9.51 29.51
CA GLY A 38 -8.05 -10.13 29.85
C GLY A 38 -8.81 -9.38 30.95
N VAL A 39 -8.60 -8.07 31.07
CA VAL A 39 -9.23 -7.23 32.08
C VAL A 39 -10.47 -6.54 31.49
N GLY A 40 -11.63 -6.78 32.10
CA GLY A 40 -12.91 -6.22 31.68
C GLY A 40 -13.55 -7.00 30.52
N ASP A 41 -14.65 -6.47 30.01
CA ASP A 41 -15.39 -7.05 28.88
C ASP A 41 -15.35 -6.07 27.69
N PRO A 42 -14.51 -6.32 26.67
CA PRO A 42 -14.41 -5.42 25.52
C PRO A 42 -15.66 -5.46 24.67
N ARG A 43 -16.09 -4.28 24.20
CA ARG A 43 -17.18 -4.18 23.23
C ARG A 43 -16.82 -4.92 21.96
N THR A 44 -17.80 -5.58 21.34
CA THR A 44 -17.64 -6.25 20.05
C THR A 44 -17.02 -5.33 19.01
N SER A 45 -17.51 -4.08 18.91
CA SER A 45 -16.97 -3.10 17.97
C SER A 45 -15.48 -2.78 18.18
N THR A 46 -14.99 -2.85 19.42
CA THR A 46 -13.55 -2.68 19.71
C THR A 46 -12.74 -3.88 19.24
N LEU A 47 -13.26 -5.09 19.44
CA LEU A 47 -12.61 -6.31 18.92
C LEU A 47 -12.60 -6.31 17.39
N ASP A 48 -13.69 -5.86 16.76
CA ASP A 48 -13.79 -5.75 15.30
C ASP A 48 -12.75 -4.75 14.75
N SER A 49 -12.57 -3.58 15.38
CA SER A 49 -11.54 -2.61 14.97
C SER A 49 -10.12 -3.16 15.10
N ILE A 50 -9.83 -3.92 16.17
CA ILE A 50 -8.52 -4.58 16.32
C ILE A 50 -8.34 -5.66 15.24
N ALA A 51 -9.35 -6.47 14.98
CA ALA A 51 -9.30 -7.51 13.97
C ALA A 51 -9.12 -6.94 12.57
N ALA A 52 -9.81 -5.84 12.24
CA ALA A 52 -9.65 -5.12 10.98
C ALA A 52 -8.21 -4.59 10.81
N ALA A 53 -7.67 -3.89 11.81
CA ALA A 53 -6.30 -3.38 11.75
C ALA A 53 -5.25 -4.49 11.56
N LEU A 54 -5.43 -5.64 12.22
CA LEU A 54 -4.58 -6.81 12.04
C LEU A 54 -4.73 -7.44 10.65
N SER A 55 -5.96 -7.56 10.16
CA SER A 55 -6.27 -8.07 8.81
C SER A 55 -5.64 -7.22 7.71
N ASP A 56 -5.70 -5.88 7.85
CA ASP A 56 -5.07 -4.97 6.90
C ASP A 56 -3.53 -5.10 6.86
N ALA A 57 -2.93 -5.51 7.98
CA ALA A 57 -1.53 -5.89 8.08
C ALA A 57 -1.22 -7.29 7.51
N GLY A 58 -2.22 -8.03 7.03
CA GLY A 58 -2.11 -9.39 6.50
C GLY A 58 -2.19 -10.48 7.56
N VAL A 59 -2.60 -10.16 8.80
CA VAL A 59 -2.73 -11.16 9.86
C VAL A 59 -4.14 -11.75 9.87
N HIS A 60 -4.22 -13.07 9.85
CA HIS A 60 -5.48 -13.79 10.02
C HIS A 60 -5.51 -14.57 11.32
N LEU A 61 -6.65 -14.47 12.00
CA LEU A 61 -6.90 -15.16 13.26
C LEU A 61 -7.96 -16.22 13.01
N SER A 62 -7.67 -17.45 13.39
CA SER A 62 -8.64 -18.54 13.35
C SER A 62 -8.56 -19.38 14.62
N GLN A 63 -9.64 -20.09 14.92
CA GLN A 63 -9.69 -21.02 16.04
C GLN A 63 -10.66 -22.15 15.71
N ASP A 64 -10.39 -23.34 16.21
CA ASP A 64 -11.30 -24.48 16.22
C ASP A 64 -11.44 -25.02 17.66
N ASP A 65 -12.03 -26.21 17.83
CA ASP A 65 -12.24 -26.81 19.15
C ASP A 65 -10.94 -27.14 19.91
N TRP A 66 -9.81 -27.23 19.20
CA TRP A 66 -8.55 -27.73 19.73
C TRP A 66 -7.37 -26.78 19.53
N THR A 67 -7.48 -25.83 18.61
CA THR A 67 -6.39 -24.98 18.17
C THR A 67 -6.79 -23.52 18.04
N GLU A 68 -5.82 -22.65 18.29
CA GLU A 68 -5.87 -21.23 18.00
C GLU A 68 -4.70 -20.92 17.09
N THR A 69 -4.97 -20.27 15.96
CA THR A 69 -3.97 -20.00 14.94
C THR A 69 -3.88 -18.51 14.66
N VAL A 70 -2.65 -18.07 14.42
CA VAL A 70 -2.31 -16.75 13.89
C VAL A 70 -1.45 -16.98 12.66
N THR A 71 -1.91 -16.55 11.49
CA THR A 71 -1.14 -16.61 10.25
C THR A 71 -0.84 -15.21 9.73
N LEU A 72 0.25 -15.09 8.97
CA LEU A 72 0.63 -13.85 8.29
C LEU A 72 0.78 -14.11 6.80
N ASP A 73 0.00 -13.39 6.00
CA ASP A 73 0.17 -13.32 4.56
C ASP A 73 1.30 -12.35 4.22
N ARG A 74 2.49 -12.91 3.98
CA ARG A 74 3.69 -12.13 3.66
C ARG A 74 3.65 -11.52 2.26
N LEU A 75 2.77 -12.00 1.38
CA LEU A 75 2.61 -11.48 0.03
C LEU A 75 1.12 -11.36 -0.29
N SER A 76 0.71 -10.18 -0.75
CA SER A 76 -0.63 -9.96 -1.30
C SER A 76 -0.57 -9.24 -2.64
N ARG A 77 -1.48 -9.59 -3.55
CA ARG A 77 -1.66 -8.95 -4.85
C ARG A 77 -3.14 -8.57 -5.03
N PRO A 78 -3.54 -7.35 -4.63
CA PRO A 78 -4.93 -6.92 -4.74
C PRO A 78 -5.37 -6.77 -6.21
N ASN A 79 -6.62 -7.15 -6.53
CA ASN A 79 -7.15 -7.18 -7.89
C ASN A 79 -7.95 -5.92 -8.29
N ALA A 80 -8.27 -5.80 -9.59
CA ALA A 80 -8.85 -4.63 -10.25
C ALA A 80 -10.35 -4.36 -9.98
N HIS A 81 -11.12 -5.38 -9.60
CA HIS A 81 -12.60 -5.27 -9.48
C HIS A 81 -13.02 -4.29 -8.37
N ASP A 82 -12.06 -3.91 -7.55
CA ASP A 82 -12.15 -3.01 -6.42
C ASP A 82 -11.44 -1.69 -6.73
N THR A 83 -11.64 -1.10 -7.92
CA THR A 83 -10.87 0.09 -8.36
C THR A 83 -11.07 1.30 -7.44
N TYR A 84 -12.25 1.45 -6.82
CA TYR A 84 -12.47 2.46 -5.77
C TYR A 84 -11.72 2.15 -4.47
N PHE A 85 -11.43 0.88 -4.20
CA PHE A 85 -10.63 0.46 -3.05
C PHE A 85 -9.13 0.43 -3.34
N ALA A 86 -8.69 0.33 -4.59
CA ALA A 86 -7.27 0.19 -4.93
C ALA A 86 -6.44 1.39 -4.41
N SER A 87 -6.87 2.61 -4.72
CA SER A 87 -6.21 3.83 -4.22
C SER A 87 -6.34 3.96 -2.71
N GLN A 88 -7.50 3.66 -2.13
CA GLN A 88 -7.68 3.62 -0.68
C GLN A 88 -6.70 2.65 0.01
N ARG A 89 -6.57 1.41 -0.48
CA ARG A 89 -5.66 0.41 0.07
C ARG A 89 -4.19 0.82 -0.04
N VAL A 90 -3.82 1.49 -1.13
CA VAL A 90 -2.48 2.06 -1.26
C VAL A 90 -2.27 3.17 -0.23
N LEU A 91 -3.23 4.09 -0.07
CA LEU A 91 -3.16 5.16 0.93
C LEU A 91 -3.05 4.60 2.35
N GLU A 92 -3.89 3.63 2.73
CA GLU A 92 -3.84 2.93 4.03
C GLU A 92 -2.49 2.24 4.26
N ALA A 93 -1.86 1.72 3.20
CA ALA A 93 -0.52 1.14 3.28
C ALA A 93 0.59 2.18 3.50
N LEU A 94 0.39 3.41 3.03
CA LEU A 94 1.34 4.52 3.09
C LEU A 94 1.11 5.46 4.30
N GLU A 95 0.02 5.29 5.04
CA GLU A 95 -0.28 6.14 6.18
C GLU A 95 0.74 5.94 7.32
N PRO A 96 1.15 7.00 8.06
CA PRO A 96 2.06 6.88 9.20
C PRO A 96 1.54 6.02 10.38
N GLY A 97 0.29 5.56 10.33
CA GLY A 97 -0.30 4.63 11.29
C GLY A 97 -0.32 3.17 10.81
N SER A 98 0.10 2.92 9.56
CA SER A 98 0.02 1.61 8.94
C SER A 98 0.90 0.59 9.65
N LEU A 99 0.34 -0.61 9.87
CA LEU A 99 1.08 -1.73 10.44
C LEU A 99 1.97 -2.46 9.42
N ILE A 100 1.89 -2.10 8.13
CA ILE A 100 2.71 -2.66 7.06
C ILE A 100 4.18 -2.26 7.21
N LYS A 101 4.46 -1.06 7.76
CA LYS A 101 5.82 -0.52 7.95
C LYS A 101 6.64 -0.61 6.66
N ALA A 102 6.19 0.12 5.63
CA ALA A 102 6.88 0.16 4.36
C ALA A 102 8.34 0.60 4.54
N GLU A 103 9.27 -0.18 4.00
CA GLU A 103 10.70 0.09 3.93
C GLU A 103 11.10 0.53 2.52
N LYS A 104 10.33 0.12 1.50
CA LYS A 104 10.44 0.60 0.13
C LYS A 104 9.07 0.74 -0.52
N VAL A 105 8.89 1.83 -1.25
CA VAL A 105 7.73 2.09 -2.09
C VAL A 105 8.22 2.27 -3.53
N LEU A 106 7.97 1.25 -4.33
CA LEU A 106 8.55 1.07 -5.66
C LEU A 106 7.49 1.36 -6.74
N PHE A 107 7.65 2.45 -7.49
CA PHE A 107 6.76 2.85 -8.58
C PHE A 107 7.24 2.32 -9.93
N PHE A 108 6.40 1.62 -10.66
CA PHE A 108 6.73 1.18 -12.02
C PHE A 108 5.52 1.34 -12.95
N ALA A 109 5.79 1.31 -14.24
CA ALA A 109 4.75 1.18 -15.24
C ALA A 109 4.89 -0.20 -15.90
N ARG A 110 3.76 -0.80 -16.27
CA ARG A 110 3.73 -2.04 -17.06
C ARG A 110 2.85 -1.90 -18.28
N TRP A 111 3.14 -2.70 -19.30
CA TRP A 111 2.21 -2.92 -20.41
C TRP A 111 1.05 -3.83 -19.99
N THR A 112 -0.09 -3.68 -20.65
CA THR A 112 -1.25 -4.56 -20.56
C THR A 112 -1.39 -5.36 -21.85
N GLY A 113 -1.40 -6.70 -21.74
CA GLY A 113 -1.62 -7.56 -22.90
C GLY A 113 -0.47 -7.58 -23.92
N SER A 114 -0.74 -8.18 -25.08
CA SER A 114 0.26 -8.39 -26.15
C SER A 114 0.41 -7.21 -27.13
N GLU A 115 -0.50 -6.25 -27.10
CA GLU A 115 -0.51 -5.10 -28.02
C GLU A 115 0.05 -3.85 -27.32
N HIS A 116 1.11 -3.27 -27.87
CA HIS A 116 1.76 -2.04 -27.36
C HIS A 116 0.93 -0.76 -27.64
N ASP A 117 -0.36 -0.86 -27.92
CA ASP A 117 -1.26 0.27 -28.23
C ASP A 117 -2.09 0.71 -27.01
N GLU A 118 -2.05 -0.05 -25.91
CA GLU A 118 -2.69 0.34 -24.65
C GLU A 118 -1.76 1.19 -23.78
N SER A 119 -2.31 2.25 -23.19
CA SER A 119 -1.55 3.11 -22.27
C SER A 119 -1.05 2.31 -21.06
N PRO A 120 0.23 2.47 -20.66
CA PRO A 120 0.79 1.76 -19.52
C PRO A 120 -0.02 1.92 -18.24
N ARG A 121 -0.02 0.87 -17.43
CA ARG A 121 -0.57 0.89 -16.08
C ARG A 121 0.49 1.26 -15.08
N VAL A 122 0.17 2.23 -14.23
CA VAL A 122 0.98 2.61 -13.08
C VAL A 122 0.78 1.56 -12.00
N CYS A 123 1.87 1.07 -11.44
CA CYS A 123 1.87 -0.01 -10.48
C CYS A 123 2.77 0.34 -9.30
N LEU A 124 2.49 -0.28 -8.16
CA LEU A 124 3.28 -0.12 -6.96
C LEU A 124 3.67 -1.48 -6.39
N LEU A 125 4.91 -1.59 -5.93
CA LEU A 125 5.35 -2.66 -5.04
C LEU A 125 5.74 -2.02 -3.70
N ILE A 126 4.99 -2.33 -2.65
CA ILE A 126 5.30 -1.90 -1.29
C ILE A 126 5.99 -3.05 -0.58
N GLU A 127 7.25 -2.85 -0.19
CA GLU A 127 8.01 -3.80 0.61
C GLU A 127 8.11 -3.26 2.04
N GLY A 128 7.55 -3.99 3.00
CA GLY A 128 7.78 -3.77 4.42
C GLY A 128 8.53 -4.95 5.04
N ALA A 129 8.93 -4.81 6.30
CA ALA A 129 9.78 -5.77 7.00
C ALA A 129 9.26 -7.23 6.93
N ASN A 130 7.95 -7.42 7.05
CA ASN A 130 7.32 -8.74 7.12
C ASN A 130 6.32 -9.01 6.00
N ARG A 131 6.03 -8.02 5.15
CA ARG A 131 4.96 -8.08 4.16
C ARG A 131 5.29 -7.30 2.89
N THR A 132 4.91 -7.89 1.76
CA THR A 132 5.02 -7.30 0.43
C THR A 132 3.65 -7.20 -0.21
N ILE A 133 3.34 -6.06 -0.81
CA ILE A 133 2.06 -5.83 -1.49
C ILE A 133 2.34 -5.38 -2.93
N LEU A 134 1.82 -6.12 -3.89
CA LEU A 134 1.96 -5.84 -5.31
C LEU A 134 0.64 -5.31 -5.87
N PHE A 135 0.59 -4.02 -6.17
CA PHE A 135 -0.52 -3.34 -6.83
C PHE A 135 -0.22 -3.22 -8.32
N ASP A 136 -0.34 -4.32 -9.05
CA ASP A 136 -0.14 -4.36 -10.51
C ASP A 136 -1.37 -4.83 -11.28
N GLU A 137 -2.35 -5.43 -10.62
CA GLU A 137 -3.66 -5.72 -11.19
C GLU A 137 -4.62 -4.52 -11.08
N VAL A 138 -4.16 -3.37 -10.58
CA VAL A 138 -4.96 -2.13 -10.45
C VAL A 138 -5.01 -1.34 -11.76
N ASP A 139 -6.09 -0.60 -11.98
CA ASP A 139 -6.30 0.23 -13.19
C ASP A 139 -5.82 1.68 -13.00
N PHE A 140 -4.65 1.87 -12.39
CA PHE A 140 -4.03 3.19 -12.37
C PHE A 140 -3.39 3.48 -13.72
N ASN A 141 -3.76 4.60 -14.33
CA ASN A 141 -3.23 5.04 -15.60
C ASN A 141 -3.24 6.57 -15.65
N LEU A 142 -2.71 7.15 -16.71
CA LEU A 142 -2.67 8.61 -16.87
C LEU A 142 -3.56 9.10 -18.02
N VAL A 143 -4.48 8.28 -18.53
CA VAL A 143 -5.24 8.59 -19.76
C VAL A 143 -6.21 9.75 -19.58
N SER A 144 -6.92 9.80 -18.45
CA SER A 144 -7.93 10.84 -18.15
C SER A 144 -7.54 11.69 -16.95
N GLY A 145 -8.13 12.88 -16.83
CA GLY A 145 -7.84 13.79 -15.72
C GLY A 145 -8.18 13.20 -14.34
N SER A 146 -9.23 12.39 -14.22
CA SER A 146 -9.56 11.71 -12.96
C SER A 146 -8.53 10.64 -12.59
N ARG A 147 -8.04 9.89 -13.57
CA ARG A 147 -6.99 8.87 -13.39
C ARG A 147 -5.64 9.52 -13.03
N VAL A 148 -5.31 10.65 -13.66
CA VAL A 148 -4.15 11.47 -13.29
C VAL A 148 -4.28 11.98 -11.85
N ALA A 149 -5.46 12.44 -11.42
CA ALA A 149 -5.70 12.87 -10.04
C ALA A 149 -5.48 11.73 -9.03
N GLU A 150 -5.95 10.52 -9.36
CA GLU A 150 -5.78 9.31 -8.54
C GLU A 150 -4.30 8.96 -8.34
N VAL A 151 -3.53 8.86 -9.44
CA VAL A 151 -2.09 8.58 -9.37
C VAL A 151 -1.35 9.70 -8.63
N ALA A 152 -1.70 10.96 -8.87
CA ALA A 152 -1.09 12.09 -8.20
C ALA A 152 -1.36 12.09 -6.69
N GLY A 153 -2.56 11.69 -6.25
CA GLY A 153 -2.91 11.56 -4.84
C GLY A 153 -2.11 10.45 -4.14
N VAL A 154 -1.96 9.30 -4.79
CA VAL A 154 -1.10 8.20 -4.30
C VAL A 154 0.35 8.65 -4.18
N MET A 155 0.91 9.28 -5.23
CA MET A 155 2.28 9.79 -5.20
C MET A 155 2.46 10.89 -4.15
N LEU A 156 1.46 11.77 -3.96
CA LEU A 156 1.47 12.81 -2.93
C LEU A 156 1.63 12.19 -1.53
N ALA A 157 0.81 11.19 -1.20
CA ALA A 157 0.91 10.49 0.07
C ALA A 157 2.29 9.81 0.23
N ALA A 158 2.76 9.14 -0.82
CA ALA A 158 4.07 8.47 -0.81
C ALA A 158 5.22 9.47 -0.56
N PHE A 159 5.21 10.63 -1.22
CA PHE A 159 6.22 11.68 -0.99
C PHE A 159 6.08 12.41 0.34
N ALA A 160 4.87 12.50 0.89
CA ALA A 160 4.62 13.11 2.19
C ALA A 160 5.11 12.24 3.35
N PHE A 161 4.97 10.91 3.23
CA PHE A 161 5.20 10.00 4.37
C PHE A 161 6.41 9.07 4.20
N HIS A 162 6.87 8.82 2.97
CA HIS A 162 7.90 7.82 2.65
C HIS A 162 9.03 8.36 1.77
N ARG A 163 9.29 9.68 1.79
CA ARG A 163 10.21 10.37 0.85
C ARG A 163 11.57 9.68 0.66
N ASP A 164 12.16 9.14 1.72
CA ASP A 164 13.50 8.53 1.69
C ASP A 164 13.48 7.05 1.24
N GLU A 165 12.29 6.49 1.03
CA GLU A 165 12.02 5.08 0.73
C GLU A 165 11.38 4.92 -0.66
N LEU A 166 11.35 5.98 -1.47
CA LEU A 166 10.75 5.97 -2.80
C LEU A 166 11.73 5.60 -3.90
N PHE A 167 11.29 4.71 -4.78
CA PHE A 167 12.06 4.24 -5.92
C PHE A 167 11.18 4.11 -7.15
N TYR A 168 11.80 4.07 -8.33
CA TYR A 168 11.08 3.87 -9.58
C TYR A 168 11.87 3.13 -10.66
N LEU A 169 11.16 2.59 -11.64
CA LEU A 169 11.73 2.16 -12.92
C LEU A 169 11.54 3.25 -13.97
N ASN A 170 12.60 3.52 -14.73
CA ASN A 170 12.62 4.55 -15.78
C ASN A 170 12.17 4.06 -17.16
N ASN A 171 11.69 2.82 -17.26
CA ASN A 171 11.13 2.24 -18.47
C ASN A 171 9.86 1.47 -18.12
N VAL A 172 8.96 1.31 -19.09
CA VAL A 172 7.77 0.45 -18.95
C VAL A 172 8.21 -1.02 -18.97
N PHE A 173 7.75 -1.78 -17.97
CA PHE A 173 8.05 -3.19 -17.79
C PHE A 173 7.07 -4.09 -18.54
N GLU A 174 7.43 -5.38 -18.69
CA GLU A 174 6.55 -6.39 -19.26
C GLU A 174 5.28 -6.60 -18.41
N ASP A 175 4.29 -7.29 -18.97
CA ASP A 175 3.05 -7.58 -18.26
C ASP A 175 3.29 -8.55 -17.09
N THR A 176 3.40 -7.97 -15.89
CA THR A 176 3.59 -8.73 -14.64
C THR A 176 2.39 -9.62 -14.31
N THR A 177 1.21 -9.35 -14.85
CA THR A 177 -0.02 -10.12 -14.58
C THR A 177 -0.05 -11.47 -15.29
N ALA A 178 0.84 -11.68 -16.27
CA ALA A 178 1.01 -12.94 -16.98
C ALA A 178 1.61 -14.07 -16.11
N VAL A 179 2.16 -13.74 -14.94
CA VAL A 179 2.76 -14.71 -14.01
C VAL A 179 2.14 -14.60 -12.61
N ALA A 180 2.33 -15.64 -11.80
CA ALA A 180 1.86 -15.66 -10.41
C ALA A 180 2.60 -14.61 -9.54
N ALA A 181 1.91 -14.11 -8.51
CA ALA A 181 2.43 -13.03 -7.64
C ALA A 181 3.86 -13.26 -7.11
N PRO A 182 4.24 -14.44 -6.58
CA PRO A 182 5.60 -14.64 -6.07
C PRO A 182 6.68 -14.54 -7.16
N GLU A 183 6.34 -14.93 -8.39
CA GLU A 183 7.25 -14.83 -9.53
C GLU A 183 7.37 -13.39 -10.02
N ALA A 184 6.25 -12.67 -10.14
CA ALA A 184 6.25 -11.25 -10.47
C ALA A 184 7.11 -10.44 -9.49
N VAL A 185 6.93 -10.65 -8.18
CA VAL A 185 7.72 -9.97 -7.14
C VAL A 185 9.21 -10.29 -7.25
N ARG A 186 9.60 -11.56 -7.43
CA ARG A 186 11.01 -11.92 -7.61
C ARG A 186 11.65 -11.23 -8.81
N ARG A 187 10.92 -11.15 -9.93
CA ARG A 187 11.40 -10.42 -11.11
C ARG A 187 11.59 -8.95 -10.80
N LEU A 188 10.56 -8.29 -10.25
CA LEU A 188 10.60 -6.88 -9.87
C LEU A 188 11.75 -6.58 -8.90
N GLN A 189 11.99 -7.41 -7.90
CA GLN A 189 13.08 -7.25 -6.92
C GLN A 189 14.49 -7.31 -7.54
N SER A 190 14.65 -7.95 -8.70
CA SER A 190 15.94 -8.03 -9.39
C SER A 190 16.23 -6.86 -10.34
N LEU A 191 15.27 -5.95 -10.52
CA LEU A 191 15.38 -4.82 -11.43
C LEU A 191 16.23 -3.67 -10.84
N PRO A 192 16.85 -2.84 -11.70
CA PRO A 192 17.67 -1.72 -11.27
C PRO A 192 16.80 -0.52 -10.86
N TRP A 193 16.25 -0.56 -9.65
CA TRP A 193 15.45 0.53 -9.08
C TRP A 193 16.28 1.79 -8.84
N LEU A 194 15.76 2.93 -9.30
CA LEU A 194 16.37 4.24 -9.11
C LEU A 194 15.67 4.99 -7.98
N PRO A 195 16.38 5.78 -7.15
CA PRO A 195 15.74 6.65 -6.16
C PRO A 195 14.78 7.63 -6.84
N LEU A 196 13.54 7.72 -6.34
CA LEU A 196 12.52 8.62 -6.86
C LEU A 196 12.53 9.93 -6.07
N THR A 197 13.44 10.84 -6.41
CA THR A 197 13.58 12.13 -5.72
C THR A 197 12.59 13.19 -6.21
N ARG A 198 12.06 13.01 -7.42
CA ARG A 198 11.09 13.92 -8.05
C ARG A 198 10.05 13.15 -8.84
N PRO A 199 8.75 13.45 -8.70
CA PRO A 199 7.66 12.73 -9.36
C PRO A 199 7.75 12.79 -10.89
N GLN A 200 8.24 13.89 -11.46
CA GLN A 200 8.40 14.04 -12.91
C GLN A 200 9.29 12.95 -13.52
N SER A 201 10.30 12.47 -12.77
CA SER A 201 11.22 11.43 -13.23
C SER A 201 10.49 10.12 -13.54
N PHE A 202 9.47 9.79 -12.75
CA PHE A 202 8.62 8.63 -12.98
C PHE A 202 7.65 8.87 -14.13
N PHE A 203 6.95 10.00 -14.17
CA PHE A 203 6.02 10.30 -15.24
C PHE A 203 6.68 10.30 -16.62
N ASN A 204 7.90 10.84 -16.73
CA ASN A 204 8.66 10.88 -17.97
C ASN A 204 9.14 9.50 -18.46
N ALA A 205 8.96 8.42 -17.68
CA ALA A 205 9.33 7.07 -18.10
C ALA A 205 8.33 6.46 -19.11
N PHE A 206 7.10 6.98 -19.18
CA PHE A 206 6.03 6.41 -19.99
C PHE A 206 4.98 7.43 -20.46
N ASP A 207 5.15 8.70 -20.09
CA ASP A 207 4.31 9.82 -20.49
C ASP A 207 5.15 11.10 -20.58
N SER A 208 4.56 12.20 -21.02
CA SER A 208 5.26 13.49 -21.18
C SER A 208 4.78 14.50 -20.14
N TRP A 209 5.64 14.83 -19.17
CA TRP A 209 5.34 15.86 -18.19
C TRP A 209 5.08 17.21 -18.87
N GLU A 210 6.03 17.65 -19.70
CA GLU A 210 6.02 18.95 -20.35
C GLU A 210 4.85 19.10 -21.32
N GLU A 211 4.48 18.05 -22.07
CA GLU A 211 3.44 18.19 -23.08
C GLU A 211 2.03 18.02 -22.52
N ARG A 212 1.86 17.24 -21.44
CA ARG A 212 0.53 16.77 -21.04
C ARG A 212 0.21 16.89 -19.55
N LEU A 213 1.15 16.60 -18.66
CA LEU A 213 0.84 16.49 -17.23
C LEU A 213 1.02 17.81 -16.45
N HIS A 214 1.88 18.72 -16.93
CA HIS A 214 2.17 19.98 -16.24
C HIS A 214 0.90 20.82 -15.97
N VAL A 215 -0.06 20.81 -16.90
CA VAL A 215 -1.32 21.57 -16.80
C VAL A 215 -2.14 21.19 -15.56
N PHE A 216 -1.96 20.00 -15.01
CA PHE A 216 -2.66 19.56 -13.80
C PHE A 216 -2.03 20.13 -12.52
N ALA A 217 -0.75 20.51 -12.56
CA ALA A 217 -0.07 21.15 -11.43
C ALA A 217 -0.53 22.59 -11.20
N ASP A 218 -1.12 23.23 -12.22
CA ASP A 218 -1.67 24.59 -12.12
C ASP A 218 -3.15 24.63 -11.71
N ARG A 219 -3.84 23.49 -11.78
CA ARG A 219 -5.28 23.39 -11.44
C ARG A 219 -5.49 23.42 -9.93
N GLU A 220 -6.33 24.35 -9.47
CA GLU A 220 -6.75 24.41 -8.07
C GLU A 220 -7.57 23.16 -7.69
N GLY A 221 -7.31 22.63 -6.50
CA GLY A 221 -7.98 21.42 -5.99
C GLY A 221 -7.51 20.10 -6.62
N HIS A 222 -6.60 20.12 -7.60
CA HIS A 222 -6.06 18.91 -8.19
C HIS A 222 -4.84 18.39 -7.39
N PRO A 223 -4.78 17.09 -7.01
CA PRO A 223 -3.68 16.56 -6.17
C PRO A 223 -2.28 16.75 -6.74
N MET A 224 -2.15 16.83 -8.07
CA MET A 224 -0.88 17.14 -8.75
C MET A 224 -0.29 18.49 -8.31
N ARG A 225 -1.13 19.49 -8.04
CA ARG A 225 -0.68 20.80 -7.56
C ARG A 225 -0.01 20.69 -6.19
N ASP A 226 -0.64 19.95 -5.27
CA ASP A 226 -0.10 19.71 -3.93
C ASP A 226 1.16 18.85 -3.99
N LEU A 227 1.18 17.82 -4.86
CA LEU A 227 2.37 17.01 -5.10
C LEU A 227 3.55 17.86 -5.57
N MET A 228 3.34 18.76 -6.53
CA MET A 228 4.41 19.67 -6.99
C MET A 228 4.82 20.68 -5.93
N ALA A 229 3.90 21.10 -5.06
CA ALA A 229 4.19 22.06 -3.99
C ALA A 229 5.19 21.52 -2.96
N LEU A 230 5.33 20.19 -2.82
CA LEU A 230 6.33 19.57 -1.94
C LEU A 230 7.80 19.81 -2.37
N PHE A 231 8.03 20.32 -3.58
CA PHE A 231 9.35 20.50 -4.19
C PHE A 231 9.67 21.95 -4.58
N LYS A 232 8.81 22.90 -4.19
CA LYS A 232 9.07 24.34 -4.31
C LYS A 232 9.79 24.84 -3.07
#